data_AF-A0A0D1KNE2-F1
#
_entry.id   AF-A0A0D1KNE2-F1
#
_cell.length_a   1.000
_cell.length_b   1.000
_cell.length_c   1.000
_cell.angle_alpha   90.00
_cell.angle_beta   90.00
_cell.angle_gamma   90.00
#
_symmetry.space_group_name_H-M   'P 1'
#
loop_
_entity.id
_entity.type
_entity.pdbx_description
1 polymer ?
#
loop_
_entity_poly.entity_id
_entity_poly.type
_entity_poly.pdbx_seq_one_letter_code
_entity_poly.pdbx_strand_id
1 'polypeptide(L)'
;MVYDLASILTLSDNAFIVGGQALNLWAERYSHVAQLADYGPYTSKDLDYFGHREAAQKLADALGGTVSIPKTDDHTPQTAIVTATIHGETVEIDFLYHVKGVNPQSLQKQAVQLVLSVRVGEGTGTLYVPIMHPLHCMQSRLANVVDLGRRTDLAKRQLEASSVVLAEYLSERLRDGSVKHVMGVLQALHQYLLTDPTGKKAHHHMSNDPAAILDRFMDDERLDERWRQLTLKGMRTRVHERRTAWGAMKARAKGVVSAMVGKA
;
A
#
# COMPACT_ATOMS: atom_id res chain seq x y z
N MET A 1 16.01 -10.15 11.49
CA MET A 1 15.71 -8.73 11.80
C MET A 1 14.22 -8.43 11.68
N VAL A 2 13.62 -8.22 10.48
CA VAL A 2 12.17 -7.92 10.37
C VAL A 2 11.30 -9.05 10.96
N TYR A 3 11.69 -10.31 10.77
CA TYR A 3 10.97 -11.47 11.30
C TYR A 3 10.99 -11.58 12.83
N ASP A 4 12.10 -11.19 13.45
CA ASP A 4 12.25 -11.18 14.92
C ASP A 4 11.37 -10.08 15.53
N LEU A 5 11.31 -8.93 14.86
CA LEU A 5 10.52 -7.75 15.24
C LEU A 5 9.00 -7.96 15.09
N ALA A 6 8.60 -8.61 13.99
CA ALA A 6 7.21 -8.64 13.55
C ALA A 6 6.29 -9.54 14.39
N SER A 7 6.85 -10.40 15.26
CA SER A 7 6.07 -11.25 16.17
C SER A 7 5.65 -10.55 17.47
N ILE A 8 6.32 -9.45 17.83
CA ILE A 8 6.15 -8.77 19.12
C ILE A 8 4.83 -8.02 19.18
N LEU A 9 4.48 -7.39 18.05
CA LEU A 9 3.25 -6.65 17.89
C LEU A 9 2.21 -7.49 17.15
N THR A 10 0.98 -7.40 17.64
CA THR A 10 -0.19 -8.10 17.14
C THR A 10 -1.23 -7.08 16.69
N LEU A 11 -2.25 -7.52 15.92
CA LEU A 11 -3.34 -6.61 15.52
C LEU A 11 -4.09 -6.02 16.73
N SER A 12 -4.13 -6.72 17.87
CA SER A 12 -4.73 -6.20 19.12
C SER A 12 -3.94 -5.05 19.73
N ASP A 13 -2.67 -4.87 19.38
CA ASP A 13 -1.87 -3.71 19.82
C ASP A 13 -2.17 -2.45 18.98
N ASN A 14 -3.11 -2.53 18.02
CA ASN A 14 -3.41 -1.46 17.05
C ASN A 14 -2.16 -0.93 16.32
N ALA A 15 -1.17 -1.81 16.14
CA ALA A 15 0.09 -1.49 15.50
C ALA A 15 0.43 -2.52 14.42
N PHE A 16 0.96 -2.03 13.30
CA PHE A 16 1.26 -2.86 12.13
C PHE A 16 2.28 -2.18 11.22
N ILE A 17 3.02 -2.99 10.46
CA ILE A 17 4.02 -2.50 9.51
C ILE A 17 3.32 -1.72 8.38
N VAL A 18 3.84 -0.55 8.04
CA VAL A 18 3.36 0.30 6.94
C VAL A 18 4.50 0.63 5.98
N GLY A 19 4.31 1.64 5.12
CA GLY A 19 5.42 2.20 4.37
C GLY A 19 5.97 1.24 3.29
N GLY A 20 7.23 1.44 2.91
CA GLY A 20 7.91 0.63 1.90
C GLY A 20 8.10 -0.82 2.34
N GLN A 21 8.30 -1.03 3.65
CA GLN A 21 8.50 -2.36 4.23
C GLN A 21 7.25 -3.23 4.11
N ALA A 22 6.07 -2.66 4.36
CA ALA A 22 4.83 -3.41 4.18
C ALA A 22 4.69 -3.94 2.73
N LEU A 23 4.97 -3.08 1.75
CA LEU A 23 4.96 -3.48 0.35
C LEU A 23 6.03 -4.53 0.04
N ASN A 24 7.23 -4.39 0.60
CA ASN A 24 8.31 -5.36 0.38
C ASN A 24 7.91 -6.76 0.87
N LEU A 25 7.35 -6.89 2.07
CA LEU A 25 6.89 -8.18 2.59
C LEU A 25 5.79 -8.80 1.73
N TRP A 26 4.87 -7.99 1.19
CA TRP A 26 3.90 -8.47 0.22
C TRP A 26 4.53 -8.92 -1.09
N ALA A 27 5.51 -8.16 -1.61
CA ALA A 27 6.21 -8.53 -2.82
C ALA A 27 7.01 -9.84 -2.65
N GLU A 28 7.61 -10.05 -1.48
CA GLU A 28 8.29 -11.30 -1.12
C GLU A 28 7.31 -12.48 -1.07
N ARG A 29 6.12 -12.30 -0.49
CA ARG A 29 5.04 -13.31 -0.52
C ARG A 29 4.69 -13.72 -1.94
N TYR A 30 4.66 -12.77 -2.86
CA TYR A 30 4.34 -12.99 -4.27
C TYR A 30 5.58 -13.08 -5.17
N SER A 31 6.74 -13.44 -4.61
CA SER A 31 8.02 -13.53 -5.34
C SER A 31 8.01 -14.48 -6.54
N HIS A 32 7.04 -15.39 -6.60
CA HIS A 32 6.79 -16.25 -7.77
C HIS A 32 6.26 -15.50 -9.00
N VAL A 33 5.82 -14.26 -8.85
CA VAL A 33 5.31 -13.43 -9.94
C VAL A 33 6.47 -12.70 -10.61
N ALA A 34 6.82 -13.14 -11.83
CA ALA A 34 8.00 -12.65 -12.55
C ALA A 34 8.07 -11.12 -12.67
N GLN A 35 6.93 -10.45 -12.86
CA GLN A 35 6.86 -8.99 -12.95
C GLN A 35 7.38 -8.28 -11.68
N LEU A 36 7.27 -8.91 -10.51
CA LEU A 36 7.81 -8.37 -9.26
C LEU A 36 9.34 -8.53 -9.14
N ALA A 37 9.98 -9.34 -9.96
CA ALA A 37 11.44 -9.39 -10.00
C ALA A 37 12.02 -8.07 -10.55
N ASP A 38 11.32 -7.44 -11.49
CA ASP A 38 11.77 -6.22 -12.18
C ASP A 38 11.82 -4.98 -11.28
N TYR A 39 11.11 -5.00 -10.14
CA TYR A 39 11.00 -3.86 -9.24
C TYR A 39 11.79 -4.04 -7.93
N GLY A 40 12.38 -5.22 -7.68
CA GLY A 40 13.22 -5.47 -6.50
C GLY A 40 14.60 -4.79 -6.61
N PRO A 41 15.34 -4.58 -5.50
CA PRO A 41 14.88 -4.61 -4.10
C PRO A 41 14.05 -3.37 -3.72
N TYR A 42 13.12 -3.52 -2.76
CA TYR A 42 12.13 -2.51 -2.38
C TYR A 42 12.39 -1.80 -1.04
N THR A 43 13.44 -2.17 -0.33
CA THR A 43 13.68 -1.79 1.07
C THR A 43 14.41 -0.46 1.21
N SER A 44 13.89 0.41 2.09
CA SER A 44 14.71 1.37 2.85
C SER A 44 15.36 0.63 4.04
N LYS A 45 16.33 1.25 4.70
CA LYS A 45 16.90 0.69 5.96
C LYS A 45 15.92 0.79 7.13
N ASP A 46 14.98 1.72 7.04
CA ASP A 46 14.10 2.10 8.14
C ASP A 46 12.80 1.29 8.14
N LEU A 47 12.34 0.91 9.33
CA LEU A 47 11.11 0.15 9.54
C LEU A 47 10.00 1.08 10.05
N ASP A 48 8.95 1.23 9.23
CA ASP A 48 7.80 2.06 9.58
C ASP A 48 6.68 1.19 10.18
N TYR A 49 6.23 1.55 11.37
CA TYR A 49 4.98 1.08 11.97
C TYR A 49 3.93 2.18 11.93
N PHE A 50 2.68 1.79 11.74
CA PHE A 50 1.57 2.54 12.27
C PHE A 50 1.35 2.09 13.72
N GLY A 51 1.10 3.03 14.62
CA GLY A 51 0.79 2.71 16.01
C GLY A 51 0.93 3.92 16.93
N HIS A 52 0.63 3.70 18.20
CA HIS A 52 0.73 4.73 19.24
C HIS A 52 1.87 4.42 20.21
N ARG A 53 2.12 5.34 21.14
CA ARG A 53 3.20 5.26 22.13
C ARG A 53 3.23 3.94 22.90
N GLU A 54 2.08 3.39 23.26
CA GLU A 54 1.98 2.12 24.00
C GLU A 54 2.58 0.94 23.22
N ALA A 55 2.32 0.86 21.91
CA ALA A 55 2.89 -0.16 21.04
C ALA A 55 4.39 0.05 20.84
N ALA A 56 4.85 1.29 20.76
CA ALA A 56 6.27 1.63 20.69
C ALA A 56 7.00 1.20 21.98
N GLN A 57 6.41 1.46 23.15
CA GLN A 57 6.97 1.02 24.43
C GLN A 57 7.04 -0.50 24.53
N LYS A 58 5.95 -1.20 24.20
CA LYS A 58 5.93 -2.67 24.17
C LYS A 58 7.02 -3.23 23.26
N LEU A 59 7.23 -2.62 22.08
CA LEU A 59 8.29 -3.04 21.16
C LEU A 59 9.68 -2.76 21.73
N ALA A 60 9.91 -1.58 22.30
CA ALA A 60 11.20 -1.24 22.92
C ALA A 60 11.54 -2.20 24.08
N ASP A 61 10.59 -2.47 24.98
CA ASP A 61 10.79 -3.37 26.11
C ASP A 61 11.18 -4.78 25.66
N ALA A 62 10.49 -5.30 24.64
CA ALA A 62 10.77 -6.62 24.07
C ALA A 62 12.15 -6.70 23.39
N LEU A 63 12.68 -5.58 22.90
CA LEU A 63 13.97 -5.51 22.22
C LEU A 63 15.12 -5.06 23.13
N GLY A 64 14.84 -4.73 24.39
CA GLY A 64 15.81 -4.05 25.26
C GLY A 64 16.25 -2.69 24.70
N GLY A 65 15.39 -2.04 23.92
CA GLY A 65 15.63 -0.75 23.28
C GLY A 65 15.12 0.44 24.11
N THR A 66 15.10 1.61 23.48
CA THR A 66 14.60 2.86 24.07
C THR A 66 13.54 3.49 23.17
N VAL A 67 12.63 4.26 23.78
CA VAL A 67 11.62 5.05 23.08
C VAL A 67 11.96 6.53 23.15
N SER A 68 12.02 7.19 22.01
CA SER A 68 12.05 8.65 21.90
C SER A 68 10.69 9.15 21.42
N ILE A 69 10.20 10.24 22.01
CA ILE A 69 8.95 10.88 21.59
C ILE A 69 9.30 12.21 20.91
N PRO A 70 8.86 12.42 19.66
CA PRO A 70 9.01 13.72 19.00
C PRO A 70 8.38 14.85 19.82
N LYS A 71 9.04 16.01 19.86
CA LYS A 71 8.52 17.19 20.54
C LYS A 71 7.40 17.81 19.71
N THR A 72 6.55 18.62 20.33
CA THR A 72 5.43 19.32 19.65
C THR A 72 5.84 20.19 18.47
N ASP A 73 7.12 20.59 18.40
CA ASP A 73 7.67 21.42 17.31
C ASP A 73 8.19 20.58 16.13
N ASP A 74 8.24 19.25 16.27
CA ASP A 74 8.58 18.35 15.18
C ASP A 74 7.35 18.21 14.28
N HIS A 75 7.35 18.89 13.13
CA HIS A 75 6.28 18.79 12.11
C HIS A 75 6.27 17.43 11.37
N THR A 76 6.54 16.33 12.07
CA THR A 76 6.60 14.98 11.51
C THR A 76 5.35 14.18 11.89
N PRO A 77 4.93 13.21 11.05
CA PRO A 77 3.82 12.31 11.37
C PRO A 77 4.20 11.23 12.41
N GLN A 78 5.37 11.35 13.05
CA GLN A 78 5.89 10.39 14.02
C GLN A 78 5.23 10.59 15.40
N THR A 79 4.93 9.49 16.07
CA THR A 79 4.41 9.44 17.45
C THR A 79 5.47 8.99 18.44
N ALA A 80 6.40 8.17 17.97
CA ALA A 80 7.51 7.61 18.72
C ALA A 80 8.56 7.08 17.74
N ILE A 81 9.79 6.98 18.22
CA ILE A 81 10.91 6.33 17.55
C ILE A 81 11.44 5.30 18.53
N VAL A 82 11.54 4.04 18.11
CA VAL A 82 12.18 2.98 18.89
C VAL A 82 13.58 2.75 18.36
N THR A 83 14.58 2.79 19.23
CA THR A 83 15.97 2.46 18.92
C THR A 83 16.36 1.21 19.68
N ALA A 84 16.85 0.18 18.98
CA ALA A 84 17.30 -1.06 19.59
C ALA A 84 18.53 -1.63 18.86
N THR A 85 19.32 -2.44 19.56
CA THR A 85 20.45 -3.16 18.94
C THR A 85 20.06 -4.62 18.72
N ILE A 86 20.00 -5.05 17.47
CA ILE A 86 19.60 -6.40 17.08
C ILE A 86 20.74 -7.03 16.30
N HIS A 87 21.28 -8.15 16.79
CA HIS A 87 22.43 -8.84 16.20
C HIS A 87 23.66 -7.94 15.97
N GLY A 88 23.86 -6.96 16.86
CA GLY A 88 24.97 -6.00 16.78
C GLY A 88 24.71 -4.78 15.91
N GLU A 89 23.56 -4.70 15.23
CA GLU A 89 23.17 -3.56 14.39
C GLU A 89 22.14 -2.69 15.10
N THR A 90 22.34 -1.37 15.08
CA THR A 90 21.34 -0.42 15.57
C THR A 90 20.21 -0.31 14.56
N VAL A 91 18.98 -0.54 15.02
CA VAL A 91 17.75 -0.43 14.24
C VAL A 91 16.92 0.70 14.80
N GLU A 92 16.44 1.57 13.91
CA GLU A 92 15.48 2.61 14.20
C GLU A 92 14.13 2.24 13.59
N ILE A 93 13.07 2.36 14.41
CA ILE A 93 11.71 1.97 14.03
C ILE A 93 10.79 3.17 14.29
N ASP A 94 10.24 3.70 13.21
CA ASP A 94 9.37 4.86 13.23
C ASP A 94 7.92 4.45 13.48
N PHE A 95 7.27 5.03 14.48
CA PHE A 95 5.83 4.87 14.69
C PHE A 95 5.08 6.08 14.17
N LEU A 96 4.21 5.88 13.20
CA LEU A 96 3.44 6.93 12.53
C LEU A 96 1.97 6.91 12.97
N TYR A 97 1.36 8.08 13.20
CA TYR A 97 -0.10 8.18 13.40
C TYR A 97 -0.87 8.40 12.09
N HIS A 98 -0.16 8.72 11.00
CA HIS A 98 -0.76 9.02 9.72
C HIS A 98 0.09 8.48 8.57
N VAL A 99 -0.57 7.86 7.59
CA VAL A 99 0.05 7.48 6.32
C VAL A 99 -0.55 8.31 5.20
N LYS A 100 0.31 9.04 4.49
CA LYS A 100 -0.10 9.91 3.38
C LYS A 100 -0.90 9.12 2.34
N GLY A 101 -2.03 9.69 1.91
CA GLY A 101 -2.90 9.11 0.89
C GLY A 101 -3.90 8.08 1.40
N VAL A 102 -3.91 7.80 2.71
CA VAL A 102 -4.79 6.79 3.29
C VAL A 102 -5.57 7.38 4.46
N ASN A 103 -6.87 7.07 4.52
CA ASN A 103 -7.71 7.45 5.65
C ASN A 103 -7.31 6.62 6.90
N PRO A 104 -6.99 7.26 8.05
CA PRO A 104 -6.52 6.54 9.25
C PRO A 104 -7.49 5.50 9.80
N GLN A 105 -8.81 5.76 9.75
CA GLN A 105 -9.82 4.84 10.25
C GLN A 105 -9.91 3.59 9.37
N SER A 106 -9.82 3.76 8.05
CA SER A 106 -9.76 2.63 7.12
C SER A 106 -8.46 1.84 7.28
N LEU A 107 -7.33 2.56 7.42
CA LEU A 107 -6.00 1.99 7.59
C LEU A 107 -5.94 1.00 8.77
N GLN A 108 -6.43 1.41 9.95
CA GLN A 108 -6.50 0.54 11.12
C GLN A 108 -7.47 -0.64 10.91
N LYS A 109 -8.69 -0.36 10.45
CA LYS A 109 -9.76 -1.38 10.30
C LYS A 109 -9.42 -2.49 9.31
N GLN A 110 -8.60 -2.19 8.30
CA GLN A 110 -8.27 -3.15 7.24
C GLN A 110 -6.85 -3.67 7.34
N ALA A 111 -6.10 -3.34 8.39
CA ALA A 111 -4.82 -4.00 8.66
C ALA A 111 -5.05 -5.52 8.69
N VAL A 112 -4.13 -6.25 8.08
CA VAL A 112 -4.25 -7.72 7.93
C VAL A 112 -3.08 -8.41 8.59
N GLN A 113 -3.25 -9.69 8.86
CA GLN A 113 -2.19 -10.52 9.38
C GLN A 113 -1.56 -11.32 8.23
N LEU A 114 -0.30 -11.03 7.94
CA LEU A 114 0.51 -11.79 7.00
C LEU A 114 1.09 -13.01 7.71
N VAL A 115 0.79 -14.20 7.19
CA VAL A 115 1.28 -15.48 7.72
C VAL A 115 2.51 -15.92 6.91
N LEU A 116 3.64 -16.05 7.59
CA LEU A 116 4.93 -16.41 7.00
C LEU A 116 5.45 -17.71 7.61
N SER A 117 5.97 -18.60 6.77
CA SER A 117 6.70 -19.78 7.22
C SER A 117 8.15 -19.40 7.45
N VAL A 118 8.64 -19.58 8.67
CA VAL A 118 10.01 -19.24 9.07
C VAL A 118 10.74 -20.49 9.55
N ARG A 119 12.05 -20.58 9.28
CA ARG A 119 12.86 -21.66 9.86
C ARG A 119 13.14 -21.35 11.32
N VAL A 120 12.87 -22.30 12.20
CA VAL A 120 13.12 -22.19 13.65
C VAL A 120 13.90 -23.43 14.07
N GLY A 121 15.21 -23.28 14.30
CA GLY A 121 16.12 -24.42 14.50
C GLY A 121 16.10 -25.37 13.30
N GLU A 122 15.86 -26.66 13.55
CA GLU A 122 15.70 -27.69 12.53
C GLU A 122 14.26 -27.79 11.98
N GLY A 123 13.31 -27.02 12.50
CA GLY A 123 11.89 -27.07 12.16
C GLY A 123 11.37 -25.88 11.33
N THR A 124 10.09 -25.95 10.98
CA THR A 124 9.35 -24.82 10.37
C THR A 124 8.35 -24.28 11.39
N GLY A 125 8.42 -22.98 11.67
CA GLY A 125 7.47 -22.24 12.48
C GLY A 125 6.58 -21.33 11.64
N THR A 126 5.54 -20.80 12.26
CA THR A 126 4.63 -19.81 11.65
C THR A 126 4.78 -18.47 12.35
N LEU A 127 5.04 -17.43 11.57
CA LEU A 127 5.10 -16.05 12.03
C LEU A 127 3.86 -15.30 11.53
N TYR A 128 3.25 -14.55 12.44
CA TYR A 128 2.08 -13.72 12.16
C TYR A 128 2.48 -12.25 12.24
N VAL A 129 2.40 -11.54 11.12
CA VAL A 129 2.87 -10.16 11.00
C VAL A 129 1.71 -9.23 10.71
N PRO A 130 1.30 -8.37 11.65
CA PRO A 130 0.35 -7.29 11.37
C PRO A 130 0.93 -6.32 10.33
N ILE A 131 0.22 -6.11 9.23
CA ILE A 131 0.72 -5.36 8.09
C ILE A 131 -0.40 -4.56 7.41
N MET A 132 0.02 -3.44 6.81
CA MET A 132 -0.82 -2.60 5.96
C MET A 132 -1.46 -3.40 4.81
N HIS A 133 -2.76 -3.17 4.58
CA HIS A 133 -3.47 -3.79 3.47
C HIS A 133 -2.88 -3.37 2.11
N PRO A 134 -2.75 -4.29 1.12
CA PRO A 134 -2.20 -3.98 -0.21
C PRO A 134 -2.84 -2.79 -0.93
N LEU A 135 -4.17 -2.62 -0.81
CA LEU A 135 -4.86 -1.44 -1.36
C LEU A 135 -4.29 -0.14 -0.80
N HIS A 136 -4.01 -0.09 0.50
CA HIS A 136 -3.49 1.11 1.14
C HIS A 136 -2.01 1.31 0.86
N CYS A 137 -1.23 0.24 0.70
CA CYS A 137 0.15 0.34 0.19
C CYS A 137 0.16 1.07 -1.15
N MET A 138 -0.70 0.68 -2.08
CA MET A 138 -0.84 1.31 -3.40
C MET A 138 -1.27 2.78 -3.30
N GLN A 139 -2.32 3.07 -2.51
CA GLN A 139 -2.78 4.44 -2.29
C GLN A 139 -1.67 5.35 -1.72
N SER A 140 -0.92 4.84 -0.74
CA SER A 140 0.19 5.57 -0.13
C SER A 140 1.33 5.81 -1.12
N ARG A 141 1.71 4.82 -1.92
CA ARG A 141 2.75 5.00 -2.95
C ARG A 141 2.34 6.01 -4.01
N LEU A 142 1.09 5.97 -4.44
CA LEU A 142 0.60 6.94 -5.41
C LEU A 142 0.60 8.36 -4.83
N ALA A 143 0.15 8.53 -3.59
CA ALA A 143 0.19 9.83 -2.92
C ALA A 143 1.61 10.35 -2.70
N ASN A 144 2.57 9.47 -2.41
CA ASN A 144 3.98 9.85 -2.32
C ASN A 144 4.53 10.43 -3.63
N VAL A 145 4.15 9.86 -4.78
CA VAL A 145 4.60 10.36 -6.09
C VAL A 145 3.84 11.61 -6.52
N VAL A 146 2.52 11.63 -6.34
CA VAL A 146 1.64 12.68 -6.86
C VAL A 146 1.59 13.91 -5.96
N ASP A 147 1.44 13.72 -4.64
CA ASP A 147 1.24 14.83 -3.71
C ASP A 147 2.56 15.32 -3.11
N LEU A 148 3.46 14.39 -2.76
CA LEU A 148 4.76 14.73 -2.18
C LEU A 148 5.87 14.89 -3.25
N GLY A 149 5.55 14.63 -4.51
CA GLY A 149 6.49 14.79 -5.62
C GLY A 149 7.73 13.88 -5.52
N ARG A 150 7.65 12.75 -4.81
CA ARG A 150 8.78 11.81 -4.70
C ARG A 150 9.06 11.19 -6.08
N ARG A 151 10.29 11.35 -6.57
CA ARG A 151 10.69 10.95 -7.94
C ARG A 151 11.84 9.95 -7.99
N THR A 152 12.30 9.45 -6.84
CA THR A 152 13.38 8.47 -6.77
C THR A 152 13.01 7.17 -7.49
N ASP A 153 14.01 6.44 -7.97
CA ASP A 153 13.76 5.15 -8.64
C ASP A 153 13.14 4.12 -7.69
N LEU A 154 13.49 4.18 -6.40
CA LEU A 154 12.83 3.39 -5.37
C LEU A 154 11.33 3.72 -5.27
N ALA A 155 10.95 4.99 -5.23
CA ALA A 155 9.55 5.41 -5.14
C ALA A 155 8.74 4.96 -6.37
N LYS A 156 9.34 5.03 -7.57
CA LYS A 156 8.72 4.53 -8.80
C LYS A 156 8.56 3.00 -8.77
N ARG A 157 9.61 2.25 -8.44
CA ARG A 157 9.55 0.78 -8.34
C ARG A 157 8.49 0.31 -7.34
N GLN A 158 8.44 0.94 -6.16
CA GLN A 158 7.40 0.65 -5.16
C GLN A 158 5.99 1.00 -5.67
N LEU A 159 5.84 2.12 -6.39
CA LEU A 159 4.54 2.48 -6.98
C LEU A 159 4.08 1.40 -7.98
N GLU A 160 4.94 1.02 -8.92
CA GLU A 160 4.60 0.02 -9.95
C GLU A 160 4.31 -1.37 -9.35
N ALA A 161 5.12 -1.81 -8.39
CA ALA A 161 4.91 -3.10 -7.72
C ALA A 161 3.63 -3.14 -6.88
N SER A 162 3.20 -2.00 -6.31
CA SER A 162 2.02 -1.96 -5.45
C SER A 162 0.71 -2.36 -6.15
N SER A 163 0.60 -2.08 -7.44
CA SER A 163 -0.55 -2.48 -8.27
C SER A 163 -0.56 -4.00 -8.50
N VAL A 164 0.59 -4.56 -8.84
CA VAL A 164 0.78 -6.00 -9.04
C VAL A 164 0.50 -6.77 -7.74
N VAL A 165 1.07 -6.30 -6.63
CA VAL A 165 0.84 -6.86 -5.29
C VAL A 165 -0.64 -6.85 -4.91
N LEU A 166 -1.37 -5.77 -5.20
CA LEU A 166 -2.81 -5.71 -4.93
C LEU A 166 -3.57 -6.76 -5.76
N ALA A 167 -3.25 -6.92 -7.04
CA ALA A 167 -3.90 -7.90 -7.90
C ALA A 167 -3.66 -9.34 -7.39
N GLU A 168 -2.44 -9.68 -6.99
CA GLU A 168 -2.10 -11.00 -6.47
C GLU A 168 -2.75 -11.28 -5.12
N TYR A 169 -2.80 -10.28 -4.24
CA TYR A 169 -3.55 -10.38 -3.00
C TYR A 169 -5.03 -10.68 -3.22
N LEU A 170 -5.67 -10.03 -4.19
CA LEU A 170 -7.07 -10.31 -4.51
C LEU A 170 -7.26 -11.72 -5.08
N SER A 171 -6.34 -12.17 -5.93
CA SER A 171 -6.37 -13.53 -6.48
C SER A 171 -6.17 -14.60 -5.39
N GLU A 172 -5.26 -14.36 -4.44
CA GLU A 172 -5.10 -15.19 -3.24
C GLU A 172 -6.38 -15.23 -2.41
N ARG A 173 -6.96 -14.07 -2.09
CA ARG A 173 -8.21 -14.00 -1.31
C ARG A 173 -9.39 -14.70 -2.01
N LEU A 174 -9.46 -14.70 -3.34
CA LEU A 174 -10.44 -15.51 -4.07
C LEU A 174 -10.18 -17.02 -3.94
N ARG A 175 -8.91 -17.46 -3.98
CA ARG A 175 -8.57 -18.88 -3.72
C ARG A 175 -9.01 -19.30 -2.31
N ASP A 176 -8.88 -18.41 -1.34
CA ASP A 176 -9.30 -18.64 0.04
C ASP A 176 -10.83 -18.50 0.24
N GLY A 177 -11.62 -18.32 -0.82
CA GLY A 177 -13.08 -18.18 -0.74
C GLY A 177 -13.57 -16.82 -0.23
N SER A 178 -12.70 -15.83 -0.08
CA SER A 178 -13.02 -14.49 0.46
C SER A 178 -13.65 -13.57 -0.59
N VAL A 179 -14.68 -14.05 -1.30
CA VAL A 179 -15.34 -13.37 -2.42
C VAL A 179 -15.88 -11.99 -2.03
N LYS A 180 -16.59 -11.89 -0.90
CA LYS A 180 -17.15 -10.61 -0.41
C LYS A 180 -16.07 -9.56 -0.14
N HIS A 181 -14.93 -9.98 0.44
CA HIS A 181 -13.79 -9.10 0.68
C HIS A 181 -13.24 -8.56 -0.64
N VAL A 182 -13.02 -9.44 -1.62
CA VAL A 182 -12.48 -9.06 -2.93
C VAL A 182 -13.42 -8.09 -3.65
N MET A 183 -14.73 -8.35 -3.67
CA MET A 183 -15.72 -7.43 -4.23
C MET A 183 -15.67 -6.06 -3.56
N GLY A 184 -15.56 -6.02 -2.23
CA GLY A 184 -15.43 -4.78 -1.46
C GLY A 184 -14.16 -4.00 -1.79
N VAL A 185 -13.02 -4.69 -1.95
CA VAL A 185 -11.76 -4.05 -2.34
C VAL A 185 -11.82 -3.53 -3.79
N LEU A 186 -12.42 -4.27 -4.73
CA LEU A 186 -12.60 -3.80 -6.11
C LEU A 186 -13.51 -2.55 -6.17
N GLN A 187 -14.57 -2.51 -5.36
CA GLN A 187 -15.42 -1.34 -5.22
C GLN A 187 -14.68 -0.14 -4.60
N ALA A 188 -13.88 -0.38 -3.56
CA ALA A 188 -13.08 0.65 -2.92
C ALA A 188 -12.00 1.21 -3.88
N LEU A 189 -11.36 0.33 -4.66
CA LEU A 189 -10.42 0.71 -5.71
C LEU A 189 -11.11 1.55 -6.78
N HIS A 190 -12.24 1.09 -7.31
CA HIS A 190 -13.03 1.84 -8.28
C HIS A 190 -13.38 3.24 -7.75
N GLN A 191 -13.85 3.33 -6.51
CA GLN A 191 -14.19 4.62 -5.91
C GLN A 191 -12.97 5.53 -5.77
N TYR A 192 -11.83 4.99 -5.31
CA TYR A 192 -10.57 5.71 -5.23
C TYR A 192 -10.18 6.31 -6.60
N LEU A 193 -10.25 5.52 -7.68
CA LEU A 193 -9.92 5.98 -9.03
C LEU A 193 -10.89 7.04 -9.56
N LEU A 194 -12.16 7.06 -9.12
CA LEU A 194 -13.16 8.02 -9.56
C LEU A 194 -13.18 9.32 -8.78
N THR A 195 -12.97 9.28 -7.46
CA THR A 195 -13.24 10.43 -6.59
C THR A 195 -12.01 11.02 -5.94
N ASP A 196 -11.00 10.20 -5.63
CA ASP A 196 -9.81 10.68 -4.95
C ASP A 196 -8.95 11.57 -5.88
N PRO A 197 -8.52 12.78 -5.45
CA PRO A 197 -7.70 13.67 -6.27
C PRO A 197 -6.41 13.05 -6.81
N THR A 198 -5.82 12.14 -6.04
CA THR A 198 -4.59 11.43 -6.36
C THR A 198 -4.89 10.18 -7.18
N GLY A 199 -5.89 9.39 -6.78
CA GLY A 199 -6.35 8.20 -7.49
C GLY A 199 -6.76 8.47 -8.95
N LYS A 200 -7.43 9.60 -9.21
CA LYS A 200 -7.79 10.04 -10.58
C LYS A 200 -6.59 10.16 -11.52
N LYS A 201 -5.41 10.45 -10.96
CA LYS A 201 -4.17 10.68 -11.72
C LYS A 201 -3.34 9.42 -11.90
N ALA A 202 -3.74 8.26 -11.34
CA ALA A 202 -2.96 7.02 -11.37
C ALA A 202 -2.39 6.69 -12.78
N HIS A 203 -3.23 6.74 -13.81
CA HIS A 203 -2.87 6.48 -15.21
C HIS A 203 -1.82 7.41 -15.83
N HIS A 204 -1.50 8.53 -15.18
CA HIS A 204 -0.43 9.43 -15.62
C HIS A 204 0.92 9.11 -14.95
N HIS A 205 0.91 8.30 -13.89
CA HIS A 205 2.07 8.07 -13.04
C HIS A 205 2.46 6.59 -12.91
N MET A 206 1.58 5.68 -13.34
CA MET A 206 1.76 4.24 -13.23
C MET A 206 1.68 3.60 -14.61
N SER A 207 2.67 2.77 -14.93
CA SER A 207 2.66 1.87 -16.08
C SER A 207 1.72 0.69 -15.78
N ASN A 208 1.80 0.14 -14.56
CA ASN A 208 0.87 -0.83 -14.01
C ASN A 208 -0.38 -0.12 -13.50
N ASP A 209 -1.15 0.47 -14.40
CA ASP A 209 -2.36 1.21 -14.06
C ASP A 209 -3.32 0.34 -13.22
N PRO A 210 -3.69 0.76 -12.00
CA PRO A 210 -4.55 -0.03 -11.14
C PRO A 210 -5.97 -0.23 -11.69
N ALA A 211 -6.40 0.52 -12.71
CA ALA A 211 -7.64 0.20 -13.42
C ALA A 211 -7.59 -1.18 -14.11
N ALA A 212 -6.41 -1.65 -14.53
CA ALA A 212 -6.22 -2.96 -15.14
C ALA A 212 -6.55 -4.11 -14.18
N ILE A 213 -6.56 -3.87 -12.86
CA ILE A 213 -7.01 -4.84 -11.87
C ILE A 213 -8.51 -5.12 -12.06
N LEU A 214 -9.32 -4.10 -12.36
CA LEU A 214 -10.74 -4.30 -12.65
C LEU A 214 -10.93 -5.13 -13.92
N ASP A 215 -10.07 -4.95 -14.93
CA ASP A 215 -10.06 -5.76 -16.15
C ASP A 215 -9.71 -7.22 -15.85
N ARG A 216 -8.65 -7.46 -15.08
CA ARG A 216 -8.17 -8.81 -14.72
C ARG A 216 -9.25 -9.67 -14.08
N PHE A 217 -10.10 -9.10 -13.22
CA PHE A 217 -11.15 -9.84 -12.52
C PHE A 217 -12.48 -9.96 -13.29
N MET A 218 -12.57 -9.42 -14.51
CA MET A 218 -13.79 -9.55 -15.34
C MET A 218 -14.06 -10.95 -15.81
N ASP A 219 -13.03 -11.74 -16.01
CA ASP A 219 -13.12 -13.10 -16.54
C ASP A 219 -12.88 -14.16 -15.45
N ASP A 220 -12.77 -13.72 -14.19
CA ASP A 220 -12.52 -14.61 -13.05
C ASP A 220 -13.80 -15.30 -12.58
N GLU A 221 -13.98 -16.58 -12.95
CA GLU A 221 -15.16 -17.39 -12.65
C GLU A 221 -15.40 -17.62 -11.16
N ARG A 222 -14.43 -17.31 -10.28
CA ARG A 222 -14.62 -17.36 -8.83
C ARG A 222 -15.52 -16.23 -8.32
N LEU A 223 -15.78 -15.21 -9.14
CA LEU A 223 -16.74 -14.15 -8.89
C LEU A 223 -18.07 -14.45 -9.60
N ASP A 224 -19.18 -14.15 -8.92
CA ASP A 224 -20.52 -14.32 -9.47
C ASP A 224 -20.68 -13.61 -10.84
N GLU A 225 -21.18 -14.36 -11.82
CA GLU A 225 -21.32 -13.89 -13.21
C GLU A 225 -22.17 -12.62 -13.29
N ARG A 226 -23.30 -12.59 -12.58
CA ARG A 226 -24.18 -11.43 -12.59
C ARG A 226 -23.48 -10.20 -12.01
N TRP A 227 -22.71 -10.36 -10.94
CA TRP A 227 -21.92 -9.28 -10.37
C TRP A 227 -20.83 -8.79 -11.34
N ARG A 228 -20.12 -9.70 -12.02
CA ARG A 228 -19.13 -9.34 -13.04
C ARG A 228 -19.75 -8.52 -14.17
N GLN A 229 -20.86 -8.99 -14.74
CA GLN A 229 -21.50 -8.34 -15.90
C GLN A 229 -22.21 -7.03 -15.57
N LEU A 230 -22.79 -6.91 -14.37
CA LEU A 230 -23.54 -5.70 -14.00
C LEU A 230 -22.66 -4.70 -13.25
N THR A 231 -21.95 -5.15 -12.22
CA THR A 231 -21.22 -4.26 -11.31
C THR A 231 -19.81 -3.99 -11.80
N LEU A 232 -19.00 -5.03 -12.02
CA LEU A 232 -17.59 -4.86 -12.40
C LEU A 232 -17.45 -4.24 -13.78
N LYS A 233 -18.24 -4.68 -14.76
CA LYS A 233 -18.32 -4.04 -16.08
C LYS A 233 -18.67 -2.55 -15.98
N GLY A 234 -19.70 -2.21 -15.19
CA GLY A 234 -20.09 -0.81 -14.98
C GLY A 234 -19.03 0.03 -14.25
N MET A 235 -18.23 -0.58 -13.36
CA MET A 235 -17.07 0.08 -12.73
C MET A 235 -15.99 0.41 -13.78
N ARG A 236 -15.66 -0.54 -14.65
CA ARG A 236 -14.68 -0.34 -15.73
C ARG A 236 -15.09 0.77 -16.68
N THR A 237 -16.33 0.72 -17.17
CA THR A 237 -16.88 1.73 -18.09
C THR A 237 -16.78 3.14 -17.49
N ARG A 238 -17.20 3.32 -16.23
CA ARG A 238 -17.15 4.64 -15.58
C ARG A 238 -15.73 5.18 -15.41
N VAL A 239 -14.76 4.33 -15.07
CA VAL A 239 -13.34 4.75 -14.98
C VAL A 239 -12.84 5.20 -16.36
N HIS A 240 -13.15 4.44 -17.40
CA HIS A 240 -12.77 4.78 -18.78
C HIS A 240 -13.40 6.11 -19.22
N GLU A 241 -14.73 6.25 -19.12
CA GLU A 241 -15.46 7.47 -19.47
C GLU A 241 -14.92 8.70 -18.74
N ARG A 242 -14.66 8.57 -17.43
CA ARG A 242 -14.14 9.67 -16.62
C ARG A 242 -12.76 10.12 -17.11
N ARG A 243 -11.87 9.18 -17.45
CA ARG A 243 -10.53 9.49 -17.95
C ARG A 243 -10.58 10.13 -19.33
N THR A 244 -11.46 9.67 -20.21
CA THR A 244 -11.67 10.27 -21.54
C THR A 244 -12.25 11.68 -21.45
N ALA A 245 -13.28 11.88 -20.61
CA ALA A 245 -13.88 13.20 -20.37
C ALA A 245 -12.86 14.20 -19.76
N TRP A 246 -12.05 13.74 -18.80
CA TRP A 246 -10.96 14.54 -18.25
C TRP A 246 -9.91 14.87 -19.31
N GLY A 247 -9.52 13.88 -20.12
CA GLY A 247 -8.58 14.06 -21.23
C GLY A 247 -9.04 15.15 -22.20
N ALA A 248 -10.31 15.08 -22.63
CA ALA A 248 -10.93 16.08 -23.49
C ALA A 248 -10.97 17.47 -22.85
N MET A 249 -11.34 17.58 -21.57
CA MET A 249 -11.35 18.84 -20.83
C MET A 249 -9.95 19.48 -20.76
N LYS A 250 -8.92 18.68 -20.47
CA LYS A 250 -7.53 19.13 -20.36
C LYS A 250 -6.97 19.58 -21.71
N ALA A 251 -7.30 18.88 -22.80
CA ALA A 251 -6.92 19.28 -24.16
C ALA A 251 -7.55 20.63 -24.54
N ARG A 252 -8.84 20.83 -24.23
CA ARG A 252 -9.53 22.11 -24.45
C ARG A 252 -8.89 23.26 -23.66
N ALA A 253 -8.56 23.04 -22.39
CA ALA A 253 -7.89 24.05 -21.55
C ALA A 253 -6.50 24.43 -22.10
N LYS A 254 -5.69 23.46 -22.55
CA LYS A 254 -4.38 23.73 -23.19
C LYS A 254 -4.51 24.51 -24.49
N GLY A 255 -5.51 24.19 -25.32
CA GLY A 255 -5.78 24.92 -26.57
C GLY A 255 -6.12 26.39 -26.33
N VAL A 256 -6.91 26.69 -25.29
CA VAL A 256 -7.25 28.07 -24.90
C VAL A 256 -6.01 28.85 -24.42
N VAL A 257 -5.16 28.24 -23.59
CA VAL A 257 -3.92 28.87 -23.11
C VAL A 257 -2.93 29.12 -24.27
N SER A 258 -2.76 28.16 -25.17
CA SER A 258 -1.89 28.32 -26.34
C SER A 258 -2.38 29.41 -27.30
N ALA A 259 -3.71 29.57 -27.45
CA ALA A 259 -4.30 30.62 -28.27
C ALA A 259 -4.18 32.03 -27.64
N MET A 260 -4.05 32.12 -26.31
CA MET A 260 -3.79 33.38 -25.60
C MET A 260 -2.30 33.76 -25.63
N VAL A 261 -1.38 32.79 -25.49
CA VAL A 261 0.07 33.04 -25.51
C VAL A 261 0.60 33.30 -26.92
N GLY A 262 0.00 32.71 -27.96
CA GLY A 262 0.37 32.97 -29.37
C GLY A 262 -0.19 34.27 -29.96
N LYS A 263 -0.88 35.10 -29.16
CA LYS A 263 -1.42 36.42 -29.56
C LYS A 263 -0.71 37.60 -28.87
N ALA A 264 0.39 37.35 -28.17
CA ALA A 264 1.24 38.37 -27.54
C ALA A 264 2.50 38.62 -28.36
#